data_AF-A0A922YHV1-F1
#
_entry.id   AF-A0A922YHV1-F1
#
_cell.length_a   1.000
_cell.length_b   1.000
_cell.length_c   1.000
_cell.angle_alpha   90.00
_cell.angle_beta   90.00
_cell.angle_gamma   90.00
#
_symmetry.space_group_name_H-M   'P 1'
#
loop_
_entity.id
_entity.type
_entity.pdbx_description
1 polymer ?
#
loop_
_entity_poly.entity_id
_entity_poly.type
_entity_poly.pdbx_seq_one_letter_code
_entity_poly.pdbx_strand_id
1 'polypeptide(L)'
;TSDELARSLGLGKDAIQRKDRIASDRTQRRLRQMVEVLNKVEPRFGSALLAYAWYRSEPLPGFSGQTAMQLVQSNRADDVLTYIDAVDAGVHA
;
A
#
# COMPACT_ATOMS: atom_id res chain seq x y z
N THR A 1 -4.59 -3.35 42.45
CA THR A 1 -3.40 -2.54 42.05
C THR A 1 -3.35 -2.16 40.57
N SER A 2 -4.47 -2.10 39.84
CA SER A 2 -4.55 -1.45 38.50
C SER A 2 -5.60 -0.34 38.46
N ASP A 3 -6.67 -0.46 39.26
CA ASP A 3 -7.67 0.61 39.43
C ASP A 3 -7.13 1.89 40.08
N GLU A 4 -6.10 1.77 40.91
CA GLU A 4 -5.52 2.89 41.65
C GLU A 4 -4.62 3.76 40.76
N LEU A 5 -4.01 3.16 39.72
CA LEU A 5 -3.19 3.86 38.72
C LEU A 5 -4.04 4.51 37.62
N ALA A 6 -5.22 3.97 37.33
CA ALA A 6 -6.14 4.54 36.35
C ALA A 6 -6.81 5.83 36.86
N ARG A 7 -7.11 5.90 38.17
CA ARG A 7 -7.70 7.10 38.79
C ARG A 7 -6.72 8.26 38.93
N SER A 8 -5.44 8.01 39.16
CA SER A 8 -4.43 9.07 39.33
C SER A 8 -4.04 9.79 38.03
N LEU A 9 -4.35 9.22 36.86
CA LEU A 9 -4.00 9.79 35.54
C LEU A 9 -5.19 10.37 34.76
N GLY A 10 -6.40 10.39 35.32
CA GLY A 10 -7.58 11.04 34.71
C GLY A 10 -8.08 10.38 33.42
N LEU A 11 -7.71 9.12 33.16
CA LEU A 11 -8.10 8.42 31.95
C LEU A 11 -9.31 7.54 32.22
N GLY A 12 -10.49 8.08 31.88
CA GLY A 12 -11.72 7.31 31.84
C GLY A 12 -11.59 6.09 30.92
N LYS A 13 -12.30 5.03 31.30
CA LYS A 13 -12.62 3.73 30.65
C LYS A 13 -12.52 3.54 29.12
N ASP A 14 -12.24 4.58 28.33
CA ASP A 14 -12.10 4.53 26.86
C ASP A 14 -10.68 4.18 26.37
N ALA A 15 -9.72 3.98 27.29
CA ALA A 15 -8.33 3.67 26.95
C ALA A 15 -8.12 2.29 26.28
N ILE A 16 -9.11 1.40 26.31
CA ILE A 16 -9.01 0.03 25.77
C ILE A 16 -9.15 -0.02 24.23
N GLN A 17 -9.68 1.02 23.57
CA GLN A 17 -9.86 1.06 22.11
C GLN A 17 -8.57 1.18 21.26
N ARG A 18 -7.39 1.33 21.86
CA ARG A 18 -6.17 1.69 21.12
C ARG A 18 -5.31 0.52 20.61
N LYS A 19 -5.58 -0.72 21.00
CA LYS A 19 -4.85 -1.88 20.45
C LYS A 19 -5.34 -2.31 19.05
N ASP A 20 -6.58 -2.00 18.67
CA ASP A 20 -7.18 -2.48 17.42
C ASP A 20 -6.82 -1.67 16.16
N ARG A 21 -6.28 -0.45 16.30
CA ARG A 21 -5.96 0.42 15.14
C ARG A 21 -4.63 0.11 14.47
N ILE A 22 -3.77 -0.71 15.08
CA ILE A 22 -2.45 -1.07 14.52
C ILE A 22 -2.58 -2.11 13.38
N ALA A 23 -3.71 -2.84 13.32
CA ALA A 23 -4.10 -3.67 12.19
C ALA A 23 -5.22 -3.03 11.36
N SER A 24 -5.19 -1.70 11.15
CA SER A 24 -6.27 -1.02 10.42
C SER A 24 -6.50 -1.64 9.03
N ASP A 25 -7.78 -1.85 8.67
CA ASP A 25 -8.18 -2.39 7.37
C ASP A 25 -7.53 -1.65 6.19
N ARG A 26 -7.29 -0.34 6.37
CA ARG A 26 -6.60 0.50 5.38
C ARG A 26 -5.15 0.09 5.17
N THR A 27 -4.41 -0.19 6.23
CA THR A 27 -3.02 -0.67 6.14
C THR A 27 -2.98 -2.04 5.49
N GLN A 28 -3.86 -2.95 5.90
CA GLN A 28 -3.96 -4.29 5.33
C GLN A 28 -4.32 -4.27 3.85
N ARG A 29 -5.26 -3.40 3.45
CA ARG A 29 -5.64 -3.21 2.04
C ARG A 29 -4.46 -2.70 1.20
N ARG A 30 -3.73 -1.69 1.68
CA ARG A 30 -2.56 -1.14 0.97
C ARG A 30 -1.45 -2.16 0.79
N LEU A 31 -1.18 -2.99 1.81
CA LEU A 31 -0.20 -4.08 1.70
C LEU A 31 -0.62 -5.11 0.65
N ARG A 32 -1.89 -5.52 0.64
CA ARG A 32 -2.41 -6.42 -0.40
C ARG A 32 -2.27 -5.83 -1.81
N GLN A 33 -2.65 -4.57 -1.98
CA GLN A 33 -2.54 -3.86 -3.27
C GLN A 33 -1.08 -3.77 -3.75
N MET A 34 -0.14 -3.49 -2.85
CA MET A 34 1.29 -3.48 -3.19
C MET A 34 1.76 -4.86 -3.66
N VAL A 35 1.43 -5.92 -2.93
CA VAL A 35 1.81 -7.30 -3.29
C VAL A 35 1.20 -7.70 -4.62
N GLU A 36 -0.04 -7.34 -4.88
CA GLU A 36 -0.72 -7.61 -6.15
C GLU A 36 0.01 -6.98 -7.34
N VAL A 37 0.38 -5.69 -7.24
CA VAL A 37 1.16 -4.99 -8.27
C VAL A 37 2.52 -5.66 -8.50
N LEU A 38 3.23 -6.00 -7.42
CA LEU A 38 4.55 -6.64 -7.51
C LEU A 38 4.47 -8.01 -8.18
N ASN A 39 3.52 -8.86 -7.76
CA ASN A 39 3.33 -10.19 -8.35
C ASN A 39 2.97 -10.11 -9.84
N LYS A 40 2.18 -9.10 -10.24
CA LYS A 40 1.79 -8.94 -11.64
C LYS A 40 2.96 -8.52 -12.53
N VAL A 41 3.86 -7.68 -12.02
CA VAL A 41 4.98 -7.15 -12.81
C VAL A 41 6.26 -7.98 -12.70
N GLU A 42 6.43 -8.77 -11.64
CA GLU A 42 7.61 -9.60 -11.42
C GLU A 42 7.98 -10.50 -12.61
N PRO A 43 7.04 -11.18 -13.30
CA PRO A 43 7.38 -12.00 -14.47
C PRO A 43 8.07 -11.23 -15.60
N ARG A 44 7.82 -9.91 -15.74
CA ARG A 44 8.48 -9.06 -16.75
C ARG A 44 9.93 -8.77 -16.40
N PHE A 45 10.24 -8.70 -15.11
CA PHE A 45 11.58 -8.41 -14.60
C PHE A 45 12.39 -9.67 -14.28
N GLY A 46 11.73 -10.82 -14.10
CA GLY A 46 12.36 -12.07 -13.65
C GLY A 46 12.95 -12.00 -12.24
N SER A 47 12.59 -10.98 -11.45
CA SER A 47 13.13 -10.76 -10.10
C SER A 47 12.21 -9.86 -9.28
N ALA A 48 11.76 -10.34 -8.12
CA ALA A 48 11.05 -9.53 -7.13
C ALA A 48 11.80 -8.24 -6.74
N LEU A 49 13.13 -8.26 -6.70
CA LEU A 49 13.93 -7.09 -6.36
C LEU A 49 13.85 -6.01 -7.45
N LEU A 50 13.93 -6.42 -8.72
CA LEU A 50 13.82 -5.50 -9.86
C LEU A 50 12.38 -4.98 -10.01
N ALA A 51 11.39 -5.83 -9.78
CA ALA A 51 9.98 -5.43 -9.73
C ALA A 51 9.74 -4.37 -8.65
N TYR A 52 10.33 -4.56 -7.47
CA TYR A 52 10.25 -3.57 -6.39
C TYR A 52 11.00 -2.28 -6.73
N ALA A 53 12.16 -2.37 -7.39
CA ALA A 53 12.90 -1.20 -7.86
C ALA A 53 12.04 -0.37 -8.83
N TRP A 54 11.44 -0.99 -9.84
CA TRP A 54 10.51 -0.32 -10.75
C TRP A 54 9.32 0.30 -9.99
N TYR A 55 8.66 -0.48 -9.12
CA TYR A 55 7.50 -0.04 -8.35
C TYR A 55 7.76 1.25 -7.55
N ARG A 56 8.96 1.37 -6.97
CA ARG A 56 9.32 2.52 -6.12
C ARG A 56 9.87 3.72 -6.90
N SER A 57 10.53 3.51 -8.05
CA SER A 57 11.33 4.57 -8.69
C SER A 57 10.91 4.92 -10.12
N GLU A 58 10.12 4.10 -10.80
CA GLU A 58 9.74 4.38 -12.18
C GLU A 58 8.44 5.22 -12.26
N PRO A 59 8.48 6.43 -12.83
CA PRO A 59 7.28 7.21 -13.10
C PRO A 59 6.42 6.55 -14.17
N LEU A 60 5.10 6.51 -13.96
CA LEU A 60 4.18 5.97 -14.95
C LEU A 60 3.74 7.06 -15.96
N PRO A 61 3.87 6.83 -17.27
CA PRO A 61 3.28 7.68 -18.31
C PRO A 61 1.79 7.93 -18.05
N GLY A 62 1.35 9.18 -18.21
CA GLY A 62 -0.04 9.58 -17.96
C GLY A 62 -0.40 9.85 -16.48
N PHE A 63 0.51 9.60 -15.53
CA PHE A 63 0.27 9.81 -14.09
C PHE A 63 0.99 11.03 -13.49
N SER A 64 1.29 12.03 -14.32
CA SER A 64 1.96 13.27 -13.88
C SER A 64 3.31 13.01 -13.18
N GLY A 65 4.07 12.02 -13.67
CA GLY A 65 5.37 11.66 -13.10
C GLY A 65 5.31 10.86 -11.80
N GLN A 66 4.13 10.39 -11.39
CA GLN A 66 4.00 9.56 -10.18
C GLN A 66 4.44 8.13 -10.44
N THR A 67 5.07 7.53 -9.42
CA THR A 67 5.42 6.10 -9.42
C THR A 67 4.23 5.22 -9.04
N ALA A 68 4.31 3.93 -9.35
CA ALA A 68 3.32 2.94 -8.91
C ALA A 68 3.12 2.97 -7.38
N MET A 69 4.21 3.13 -6.61
CA MET A 69 4.15 3.28 -5.15
C MET A 69 3.32 4.48 -4.70
N GLN A 70 3.50 5.65 -5.32
CA GLN A 70 2.77 6.87 -4.97
C GLN A 70 1.27 6.73 -5.26
N LEU A 71 0.92 6.05 -6.35
CA LEU A 71 -0.46 5.76 -6.73
C LEU A 71 -1.12 4.78 -5.74
N VAL A 72 -0.45 3.69 -5.38
CA VAL A 72 -0.96 2.73 -4.37
C VAL A 72 -1.14 3.42 -3.00
N GLN A 73 -0.19 4.25 -2.57
CA GLN A 73 -0.32 5.03 -1.33
C GLN A 73 -1.55 5.96 -1.35
N SER A 74 -1.87 6.49 -2.53
CA SER A 74 -3.03 7.35 -2.80
C SER A 74 -4.33 6.59 -3.04
N ASN A 75 -4.37 5.28 -2.76
CA ASN A 75 -5.54 4.41 -2.96
C ASN A 75 -5.98 4.31 -4.44
N ARG A 76 -5.01 4.41 -5.36
CA ARG A 76 -5.18 4.31 -6.82
C ARG A 76 -4.45 3.08 -7.39
N ALA A 77 -4.53 1.95 -6.69
CA ALA A 77 -3.89 0.71 -7.13
C ALA A 77 -4.52 0.16 -8.43
N ASP A 78 -5.83 0.30 -8.58
CA ASP A 78 -6.56 -0.18 -9.76
C ASP A 78 -6.09 0.53 -11.04
N ASP A 79 -5.72 1.80 -10.95
CA ASP A 79 -5.12 2.55 -12.07
C ASP A 79 -3.76 1.96 -12.48
N VAL A 80 -2.94 1.54 -11.51
CA VAL A 80 -1.65 0.91 -11.76
C VAL A 80 -1.84 -0.44 -12.44
N LEU A 81 -2.78 -1.26 -11.95
CA LEU A 81 -3.08 -2.56 -12.54
C LEU A 81 -3.60 -2.41 -13.97
N THR A 82 -4.49 -1.45 -14.21
CA THR A 82 -5.02 -1.13 -15.55
C THR A 82 -3.91 -0.69 -16.49
N TYR A 83 -2.99 0.17 -16.03
CA TYR A 83 -1.81 0.57 -16.80
C TYR A 83 -0.94 -0.64 -17.15
N ILE A 84 -0.68 -1.51 -16.17
CA ILE A 84 0.10 -2.74 -16.38
C ILE A 84 -0.60 -3.63 -17.43
N ASP A 85 -1.91 -3.85 -17.33
CA ASP A 85 -2.68 -4.61 -18.33
C ASP A 85 -2.61 -4.01 -19.73
N ALA A 86 -2.73 -2.68 -19.85
CA ALA A 86 -2.61 -1.99 -21.13
C ALA A 86 -1.22 -2.15 -21.76
N VAL A 87 -0.16 -2.12 -20.93
CA VAL A 87 1.22 -2.38 -21.38
C VAL A 87 1.38 -3.83 -21.83
N ASP A 88 0.86 -4.82 -21.09
CA ASP A 88 0.92 -6.24 -21.50
C ASP A 88 0.17 -6.51 -22.81
N ALA A 89 -0.95 -5.79 -23.02
CA ALA A 89 -1.73 -5.89 -24.25
C ALA A 89 -1.06 -5.17 -25.45
N GLY A 90 0.06 -4.47 -25.24
CA GLY A 90 0.74 -3.70 -26.28
C GLY A 90 0.04 -2.39 -26.66
N VAL A 91 -0.87 -1.88 -25.83
CA VAL A 91 -1.65 -0.65 -26.07
C VAL A 91 -0.86 0.61 -25.73
N HIS A 92 0.27 0.49 -25.04
CA HIS A 92 1.23 1.57 -24.80
C HIS A 92 2.59 1.17 -25.39
N ALA A 93 2.81 1.55 -26.65
CA ALA A 93 4.09 1.54 -27.35
C ALA A 93 4.25 2.87 -28.10
#